data_AF-A0A537EP64-F1
#
_entry.id   AF-A0A537EP64-F1
#
_cell.length_a   1.000
_cell.length_b   1.000
_cell.length_c   1.000
_cell.angle_alpha   90.00
_cell.angle_beta   90.00
_cell.angle_gamma   90.00
#
_symmetry.space_group_name_H-M   'P 1'
#
loop_
_entity.id
_entity.type
_entity.pdbx_description
1 polymer ?
#
loop_
_entity_poly.entity_id
_entity_poly.type
_entity_poly.pdbx_seq_one_letter_code
_entity_poly.pdbx_strand_id
1 'polypeptide(L)'
;MIGRIDNARLPSQVAHFVREVEHFKNQVSIGVWKQAAIQLKDKFSPEFFGSRQAYTVANVIEARCDHGLIIKALAQALGKRKLRFANDHQRDMYVLAKNKKVQCLFEAKTDASTTSIYQGIGQVLYHTALYSPRPRPVLIMPGKPNDRTTKVLMRLGIELVNYALKGKNPEFHGLDRVLRR
;
A
#
# COMPACT_ATOMS: atom_id res chain seq x y z
N MET A 1 13.11 11.99 17.50
CA MET A 1 14.31 12.84 17.60
C MET A 1 14.10 14.05 16.69
N ILE A 2 14.20 15.30 17.17
CA ILE A 2 13.78 16.54 16.46
C ILE A 2 14.83 17.06 15.45
N GLY A 3 15.95 16.36 15.31
CA GLY A 3 17.02 16.67 14.37
C GLY A 3 18.36 16.18 14.92
N ARG A 4 19.41 16.22 14.10
CA ARG A 4 20.78 16.04 14.60
C ARG A 4 21.20 17.32 15.33
N ILE A 5 21.90 17.18 16.45
CA ILE A 5 22.33 18.30 17.31
C ILE A 5 23.30 19.25 16.56
N ASP A 6 24.01 18.75 15.56
CA ASP A 6 24.99 19.48 14.74
C ASP A 6 24.38 20.23 13.53
N ASN A 7 23.05 20.20 13.36
CA ASN A 7 22.41 20.80 12.20
C ASN A 7 22.06 22.28 12.45
N ALA A 8 22.59 23.17 11.61
CA ALA A 8 22.30 24.62 11.66
C ALA A 8 20.80 24.97 11.59
N ARG A 9 19.95 24.04 11.11
CA ARG A 9 18.49 24.22 11.02
C ARG A 9 17.71 23.72 12.23
N LEU A 10 18.38 23.14 13.23
CA LEU A 10 17.74 22.58 14.43
C LEU A 10 16.87 23.60 15.19
N PRO A 11 17.28 24.86 15.39
CA PRO A 11 16.43 25.85 16.07
C PRO A 11 15.10 26.07 15.34
N SER A 12 15.12 26.14 14.01
CA SER A 12 13.92 26.30 13.19
C SER A 12 13.02 25.06 13.21
N GLN A 13 13.62 23.86 13.29
CA GLN A 13 12.88 22.59 13.38
C GLN A 13 12.19 22.44 14.74
N VAL A 14 12.84 22.84 15.84
CA VAL A 14 12.23 22.88 17.17
C VAL A 14 11.08 23.89 17.21
N ALA A 15 11.27 25.09 16.66
CA ALA A 15 10.22 26.11 16.60
C ALA A 15 9.01 25.67 15.75
N HIS A 16 9.23 24.88 14.70
CA HIS A 16 8.16 24.29 13.92
C HIS A 16 7.41 23.21 14.73
N PHE A 17 8.14 22.32 15.40
CA PHE A 17 7.54 21.27 16.23
C PHE A 17 6.67 21.84 17.35
N VAL A 18 7.14 22.86 18.07
CA VAL A 18 6.38 23.52 19.15
C VAL A 18 5.06 24.11 18.63
N ARG A 19 5.08 24.77 17.47
CA ARG A 19 3.88 25.32 16.83
C ARG A 19 2.90 24.23 16.39
N GLU A 20 3.42 23.11 15.89
CA GLU A 20 2.58 21.97 15.48
C GLU A 20 1.89 21.31 16.68
N VAL A 21 2.60 21.18 17.82
CA VAL A 21 2.02 20.68 19.07
C VAL A 21 0.95 21.61 19.61
N GLU A 22 1.16 22.93 19.55
CA GLU A 22 0.15 23.92 19.92
C GLU A 22 -1.09 23.81 19.03
N HIS A 23 -0.91 23.70 17.72
CA HIS A 23 -2.00 23.56 16.76
C HIS A 23 -2.80 22.27 16.98
N PHE A 24 -2.12 21.15 17.27
CA PHE A 24 -2.76 19.88 17.61
C PHE A 24 -3.57 19.97 18.91
N LYS A 25 -3.00 20.55 19.97
CA LYS A 25 -3.71 20.76 21.26
C LYS A 25 -4.97 21.62 21.09
N ASN A 26 -4.92 22.62 20.20
CA ASN A 26 -6.07 23.46 19.89
C ASN A 26 -7.15 22.70 19.11
N GLN A 27 -6.79 21.80 18.20
CA GLN A 27 -7.77 20.97 17.46
C GLN A 27 -8.45 19.91 18.34
N VAL A 28 -7.73 19.31 19.28
CA VAL A 28 -8.28 18.30 20.21
C VAL A 28 -9.30 18.94 21.18
N SER A 29 -9.07 20.19 21.57
CA SER A 29 -9.95 20.95 22.47
C SER A 29 -11.34 21.24 21.88
N ILE A 30 -11.54 21.09 20.56
CA ILE A 30 -12.77 21.50 19.86
C ILE A 30 -13.71 20.31 19.57
N GLY A 31 -13.33 19.08 19.92
CA GLY A 31 -14.29 17.95 20.02
C GLY A 31 -15.03 17.54 18.74
N VAL A 32 -14.53 17.85 17.54
CA VAL A 32 -15.23 17.50 16.28
C VAL A 32 -14.64 16.23 15.67
N TRP A 33 -15.22 15.08 16.03
CA TRP A 33 -15.10 13.86 15.21
C TRP A 33 -16.48 13.52 14.63
N LYS A 34 -16.80 14.13 13.48
CA LYS A 34 -17.84 13.63 12.56
C LYS A 34 -17.16 13.15 11.28
N GLN A 35 -17.62 12.01 10.75
CA GLN A 35 -17.21 11.47 9.45
C GLN A 35 -17.57 12.48 8.34
N ALA A 36 -16.64 13.38 8.01
CA ALA A 36 -16.85 14.37 6.97
C ALA A 36 -16.45 13.80 5.59
N ALA A 37 -17.23 14.15 4.56
CA ALA A 37 -16.72 14.24 3.20
C ALA A 37 -15.38 15.00 3.22
N ILE A 38 -14.44 14.66 2.32
CA ILE A 38 -13.13 15.32 2.29
C ILE A 38 -13.37 16.83 2.12
N GLN A 39 -13.27 17.58 3.23
CA GLN A 39 -13.23 19.03 3.18
C GLN A 39 -11.84 19.37 2.67
N LEU A 40 -11.76 19.76 1.40
CA LEU A 40 -10.53 20.28 0.84
C LEU A 40 -10.18 21.56 1.60
N LYS A 41 -8.95 21.65 2.11
CA LYS A 41 -8.42 22.92 2.59
C LYS A 41 -8.43 23.88 1.39
N ASP A 42 -9.01 25.05 1.56
CA ASP A 42 -9.06 26.14 0.55
C ASP A 42 -7.78 26.99 0.56
N LYS A 43 -6.86 26.70 1.49
CA LYS A 43 -5.58 27.39 1.66
C LYS A 43 -4.43 26.40 1.58
N PHE A 44 -3.38 26.81 0.87
CA PHE A 44 -2.11 26.09 0.82
C PHE A 44 -1.53 25.99 2.24
N SER A 45 -1.38 24.77 2.73
CA SER A 45 -0.63 24.47 3.94
C SER A 45 0.71 23.88 3.50
N PRO A 46 1.85 24.46 3.91
CA PRO A 46 3.17 23.91 3.62
C PRO A 46 3.37 22.59 4.40
N GLU A 47 2.74 21.51 3.97
CA GLU A 47 2.94 20.18 4.54
C GLU A 47 4.18 19.51 3.91
N PHE A 48 5.00 18.88 4.76
CA PHE A 48 6.19 18.08 4.43
C PHE A 48 7.47 18.83 3.98
N PHE A 49 8.08 19.62 4.88
CA PHE A 49 9.51 19.98 4.82
C PHE A 49 10.40 19.14 5.76
N GLY A 50 9.99 17.91 6.06
CA GLY A 50 10.82 16.91 6.74
C GLY A 50 11.54 16.05 5.72
N SER A 51 12.86 15.89 5.85
CA SER A 51 13.61 14.90 5.08
C SER A 51 12.96 13.54 5.27
N ARG A 52 12.39 12.96 4.19
CA ARG A 52 12.02 11.55 4.15
C ARG A 52 13.22 10.76 4.67
N GLN A 53 13.03 9.89 5.66
CA GLN A 53 14.05 8.90 5.97
C GLN A 53 14.25 8.08 4.70
N ALA A 54 15.37 8.29 4.02
CA ALA A 54 15.75 7.45 2.91
C ALA A 54 15.86 6.02 3.45
N TYR A 55 15.26 5.06 2.75
CA TYR A 55 15.44 3.65 3.08
C TYR A 55 16.94 3.36 3.13
N THR A 56 17.41 2.79 4.24
CA THR A 56 18.77 2.26 4.30
C THR A 56 18.87 1.08 3.33
N VAL A 57 20.09 0.77 2.87
CA VAL A 57 20.33 -0.39 2.00
C VAL A 57 19.79 -1.68 2.63
N ALA A 58 19.94 -1.83 3.95
CA ALA A 58 19.39 -2.95 4.71
C ALA A 58 17.85 -3.04 4.59
N ASN A 59 17.12 -1.93 4.77
CA ASN A 59 15.66 -1.92 4.66
C ASN A 59 15.19 -2.23 3.24
N VAL A 60 15.94 -1.82 2.20
CA VAL A 60 15.62 -2.17 0.81
C VAL A 60 15.85 -3.66 0.55
N ILE A 61 16.92 -4.24 1.10
CA ILE A 61 17.20 -5.67 0.97
C ILE A 61 16.09 -6.48 1.68
N GLU A 62 15.76 -6.12 2.91
CA GLU A 62 14.69 -6.76 3.69
C GLU A 62 13.35 -6.70 2.96
N ALA A 63 12.94 -5.52 2.48
CA ALA A 63 11.73 -5.36 1.70
C ALA A 63 11.73 -6.21 0.40
N ARG A 64 12.87 -6.36 -0.28
CA ARG A 64 12.99 -7.24 -1.46
C ARG A 64 12.86 -8.72 -1.09
N CYS A 65 13.48 -9.13 0.02
CA CYS A 65 13.38 -10.50 0.52
C CYS A 65 11.93 -10.84 0.89
N ASP A 66 11.25 -9.96 1.63
CA ASP A 66 9.85 -10.12 2.00
C ASP A 66 8.94 -10.18 0.79
N HIS A 67 9.18 -9.32 -0.21
CA HIS A 67 8.46 -9.37 -1.48
C HIS A 67 8.59 -10.74 -2.16
N GLY A 68 9.83 -11.25 -2.26
CA GLY A 68 10.09 -12.58 -2.83
C GLY A 68 9.36 -13.71 -2.09
N LEU A 69 9.27 -13.62 -0.76
CA LEU A 69 8.51 -14.58 0.05
C LEU A 69 7.01 -14.54 -0.26
N ILE A 70 6.44 -13.34 -0.39
CA ILE A 70 5.02 -13.15 -0.74
C ILE A 70 4.71 -13.71 -2.12
N ILE A 71 5.51 -13.37 -3.13
CA ILE A 71 5.30 -13.84 -4.50
C ILE A 71 5.44 -15.37 -4.59
N LYS A 72 6.43 -15.95 -3.90
CA LYS A 72 6.61 -17.41 -3.83
C LYS A 72 5.41 -18.09 -3.16
N ALA A 73 4.92 -17.56 -2.04
CA ALA A 73 3.75 -18.10 -1.35
C ALA A 73 2.49 -17.97 -2.23
N LEU A 74 2.33 -16.87 -2.95
CA LEU A 74 1.23 -16.68 -3.89
C LEU A 74 1.29 -17.71 -5.02
N ALA A 75 2.46 -17.92 -5.63
CA ALA A 75 2.65 -18.94 -6.66
C ALA A 75 2.28 -20.34 -6.17
N GLN A 76 2.69 -20.70 -4.94
CA GLN A 76 2.30 -21.98 -4.34
C GLN A 76 0.78 -22.07 -4.11
N ALA A 77 0.16 -21.00 -3.62
CA ALA A 77 -1.29 -20.94 -3.40
C ALA A 77 -2.07 -21.07 -4.72
N LEU A 78 -1.63 -20.42 -5.79
CA LEU A 78 -2.23 -20.52 -7.12
C LEU A 78 -2.01 -21.91 -7.74
N GLY A 79 -0.81 -22.49 -7.56
CA GLY A 79 -0.46 -23.84 -8.02
C GLY A 79 -1.31 -24.93 -7.38
N LYS A 80 -1.55 -24.85 -6.07
CA LYS A 80 -2.49 -25.76 -5.36
C LYS A 80 -3.91 -25.73 -5.94
N ARG A 81 -4.30 -24.61 -6.54
CA ARG A 81 -5.60 -24.41 -7.21
C ARG A 81 -5.59 -24.80 -8.69
N LYS A 82 -4.47 -25.34 -9.20
CA LYS A 82 -4.26 -25.71 -10.61
C LYS A 82 -4.56 -24.55 -11.57
N LEU A 83 -4.31 -23.31 -11.14
CA LEU A 83 -4.48 -22.13 -11.97
C LEU A 83 -3.25 -21.92 -12.85
N ARG A 84 -3.46 -21.34 -14.04
CA ARG A 84 -2.37 -20.88 -14.89
C ARG A 84 -1.99 -19.48 -14.47
N PHE A 85 -0.73 -19.26 -14.10
CA PHE A 85 -0.23 -17.97 -13.67
C PHE A 85 1.19 -17.74 -14.19
N ALA A 86 1.58 -16.48 -14.26
CA ALA A 86 2.94 -16.07 -14.62
C ALA A 86 3.22 -14.67 -14.03
N ASN A 87 4.47 -14.26 -14.10
CA ASN A 87 4.98 -12.96 -13.70
C ASN A 87 6.02 -12.47 -14.71
N ASP A 88 6.42 -11.20 -14.62
CA ASP A 88 7.50 -10.62 -15.41
C ASP A 88 8.15 -9.44 -14.67
N HIS A 89 9.08 -8.75 -15.33
CA HIS A 89 9.79 -7.61 -14.72
C HIS A 89 8.91 -6.42 -14.35
N GLN A 90 7.73 -6.28 -14.96
CA GLN A 90 6.82 -5.15 -14.73
C GLN A 90 5.66 -5.53 -13.81
N ARG A 91 5.30 -6.82 -13.71
CA ARG A 91 4.11 -7.30 -13.00
C ARG A 91 4.48 -8.42 -12.03
N ASP A 92 4.09 -8.24 -10.78
CA ASP A 92 4.34 -9.21 -9.71
C ASP A 92 3.76 -10.59 -10.00
N MET A 93 2.48 -10.66 -10.39
CA MET A 93 1.82 -11.92 -10.75
C MET A 93 0.52 -11.66 -11.50
N TYR A 94 0.16 -12.53 -12.43
CA TYR A 94 -1.15 -12.53 -13.07
C TYR A 94 -1.68 -13.95 -13.31
N VAL A 95 -3.00 -14.10 -13.28
CA VAL A 95 -3.70 -15.37 -13.53
C VAL A 95 -4.34 -15.33 -14.92
N LEU A 96 -4.15 -16.41 -15.67
CA LEU A 96 -4.70 -16.61 -17.00
C LEU A 96 -5.97 -17.45 -16.94
N ALA A 97 -7.01 -16.98 -17.64
CA ALA A 97 -8.17 -17.79 -17.95
C ALA A 97 -7.84 -18.89 -18.99
N LYS A 98 -8.75 -19.85 -19.18
CA LYS A 98 -8.58 -20.94 -20.15
C LYS A 98 -8.28 -20.42 -21.58
N ASN A 99 -8.89 -19.30 -21.97
CA ASN A 99 -8.68 -18.63 -23.25
C ASN A 99 -7.41 -17.76 -23.32
N LYS A 100 -6.47 -17.91 -22.38
CA LYS A 100 -5.21 -17.15 -22.26
C LYS A 100 -5.38 -15.64 -22.01
N LYS A 101 -6.60 -15.14 -21.77
CA LYS A 101 -6.79 -13.75 -21.31
C LYS A 101 -6.38 -13.63 -19.84
N VAL A 102 -5.80 -12.49 -19.47
CA VAL A 102 -5.49 -12.17 -18.08
C VAL A 102 -6.80 -11.89 -17.33
N GLN A 103 -7.04 -12.65 -16.26
CA GLN A 103 -8.25 -12.53 -15.43
C GLN A 103 -8.02 -11.63 -14.21
N CYS A 104 -6.88 -11.80 -13.55
CA CYS A 104 -6.49 -11.05 -12.36
C CYS A 104 -5.03 -10.64 -12.48
N LEU A 105 -4.71 -9.43 -12.03
CA LEU A 105 -3.35 -8.94 -11.90
C LEU A 105 -3.14 -8.58 -10.43
N PHE A 106 -2.10 -9.14 -9.83
CA PHE A 106 -1.73 -8.92 -8.45
C PHE A 106 -0.55 -7.96 -8.37
N GLU A 107 -0.61 -7.04 -7.42
CA GLU A 107 0.48 -6.19 -6.97
C GLU A 107 0.65 -6.40 -5.46
N ALA A 108 1.84 -6.76 -5.01
CA ALA A 108 2.12 -7.03 -3.62
C ALA A 108 2.91 -5.91 -2.96
N LYS A 109 2.55 -5.60 -1.71
CA LYS A 109 3.28 -4.66 -0.85
C LYS A 109 3.71 -5.36 0.44
N THR A 110 4.88 -4.96 0.93
CA THR A 110 5.49 -5.48 2.15
C THR A 110 5.11 -4.66 3.39
N ASP A 111 4.51 -3.50 3.20
CA ASP A 111 4.08 -2.59 4.27
C ASP A 111 2.74 -1.91 3.92
N ALA A 112 2.11 -1.31 4.93
CA ALA A 112 0.83 -0.59 4.79
C ALA A 112 0.99 0.94 4.89
N SER A 113 2.19 1.49 4.63
CA SER A 113 2.39 2.93 4.62
C SER A 113 1.60 3.59 3.49
N THR A 114 1.26 4.86 3.66
CA THR A 114 0.56 5.64 2.62
C THR A 114 1.31 5.63 1.29
N THR A 115 2.64 5.68 1.32
CA THR A 115 3.47 5.61 0.11
C THR A 115 3.31 4.27 -0.59
N SER A 116 3.42 3.17 0.15
CA SER A 116 3.30 1.80 -0.39
C SER A 116 1.90 1.55 -0.96
N ILE A 117 0.86 2.01 -0.26
CA ILE A 117 -0.54 1.98 -0.74
C ILE A 117 -0.69 2.75 -2.04
N TYR A 118 -0.22 4.00 -2.11
CA TYR A 118 -0.40 4.85 -3.29
C TYR A 118 0.37 4.29 -4.49
N GLN A 119 1.58 3.78 -4.27
CA GLN A 119 2.36 3.10 -5.30
C GLN A 119 1.62 1.85 -5.81
N GLY A 120 1.13 1.00 -4.90
CA GLY A 120 0.42 -0.22 -5.27
C GLY A 120 -0.86 0.06 -6.07
N ILE A 121 -1.63 1.08 -5.66
CA ILE A 121 -2.79 1.56 -6.43
C ILE A 121 -2.37 1.99 -7.83
N GLY A 122 -1.34 2.83 -7.94
CA GLY A 122 -0.87 3.34 -9.24
C GLY A 122 -0.43 2.22 -10.17
N GLN A 123 0.41 1.31 -9.66
CA GLN A 123 0.97 0.19 -10.43
C GLN A 123 -0.13 -0.76 -10.91
N VAL A 124 -1.00 -1.24 -10.02
CA VAL A 124 -2.03 -2.22 -10.38
C VAL A 124 -3.05 -1.63 -11.37
N LEU A 125 -3.41 -0.34 -11.21
CA LEU A 125 -4.32 0.33 -12.13
C LEU A 125 -3.67 0.59 -13.50
N TYR A 126 -2.41 1.03 -13.51
CA TYR A 126 -1.64 1.26 -14.73
C TYR A 126 -1.50 -0.03 -15.55
N HIS A 127 -1.05 -1.13 -14.93
CA HIS A 127 -0.83 -2.38 -15.64
C HIS A 127 -2.15 -3.02 -16.12
N THR A 128 -3.23 -2.92 -15.35
CA THR A 128 -4.53 -3.45 -15.80
C THR A 128 -5.14 -2.66 -16.95
N ALA A 129 -4.84 -1.35 -17.07
CA ALA A 129 -5.35 -0.51 -18.14
C ALA A 129 -4.85 -0.91 -19.55
N LEU A 130 -3.76 -1.68 -19.64
CA LEU A 130 -3.17 -2.14 -20.89
C LEU A 130 -3.93 -3.29 -21.58
N TYR A 131 -5.03 -3.77 -20.97
CA TYR A 131 -5.74 -4.97 -21.40
C TYR A 131 -7.21 -4.70 -21.75
N SER A 132 -7.74 -5.45 -22.72
CA SER A 132 -9.15 -5.48 -23.06
C SER A 132 -9.67 -6.92 -23.20
N PRO A 133 -10.64 -7.37 -22.37
CA PRO A 133 -11.23 -6.64 -21.24
C PRO A 133 -10.22 -6.42 -20.10
N ARG A 134 -10.46 -5.40 -19.28
CA ARG A 134 -9.63 -5.07 -18.14
C ARG A 134 -9.63 -6.21 -17.10
N PRO A 135 -8.47 -6.77 -16.72
CA PRO A 135 -8.36 -7.73 -15.63
C PRO A 135 -8.71 -7.10 -14.29
N ARG A 136 -9.10 -7.93 -13.33
CA ARG A 136 -9.36 -7.47 -11.97
C ARG A 136 -8.04 -7.04 -11.31
N PRO A 137 -7.91 -5.78 -10.88
CA PRO A 137 -6.75 -5.34 -10.14
C PRO A 137 -6.84 -5.86 -8.70
N VAL A 138 -5.81 -6.56 -8.24
CA VAL A 138 -5.75 -7.11 -6.88
C VAL A 138 -4.52 -6.53 -6.17
N LEU A 139 -4.73 -5.89 -5.04
CA LEU A 139 -3.65 -5.43 -4.16
C LEU A 139 -3.50 -6.42 -3.00
N ILE A 140 -2.25 -6.88 -2.78
CA ILE A 140 -1.87 -7.76 -1.67
C ILE A 140 -1.11 -6.93 -0.64
N MET A 141 -1.58 -6.86 0.60
CA MET A 141 -0.95 -6.05 1.66
C MET A 141 -0.90 -6.76 3.02
N PRO A 142 0.06 -6.40 3.89
CA PRO A 142 0.11 -6.93 5.24
C PRO A 142 -1.03 -6.36 6.08
N GLY A 143 -1.73 -7.25 6.81
CA GLY A 143 -2.85 -6.86 7.66
C GLY A 143 -3.99 -6.18 6.89
N LYS A 144 -5.03 -5.73 7.61
CA LYS A 144 -6.18 -5.03 7.04
C LYS A 144 -5.96 -3.51 7.08
N PRO A 145 -6.06 -2.77 5.96
CA PRO A 145 -6.06 -1.32 5.95
C PRO A 145 -7.23 -0.76 6.76
N ASN A 146 -7.12 0.49 7.19
CA ASN A 146 -8.26 1.18 7.81
C ASN A 146 -9.48 1.25 6.85
N ASP A 147 -10.65 1.50 7.41
CA ASP A 147 -11.91 1.48 6.66
C ASP A 147 -11.95 2.53 5.53
N ARG A 148 -11.27 3.67 5.72
CA ARG A 148 -11.19 4.70 4.68
C ARG A 148 -10.44 4.18 3.46
N THR A 149 -9.25 3.60 3.65
CA THR A 149 -8.46 3.01 2.56
C THR A 149 -9.21 1.86 1.90
N THR A 150 -9.85 1.00 2.69
CA THR A 150 -10.66 -0.11 2.17
C THR A 150 -11.80 0.39 1.26
N LYS A 151 -12.50 1.45 1.66
CA LYS A 151 -13.55 2.10 0.85
C LYS A 151 -13.00 2.70 -0.44
N VAL A 152 -11.81 3.31 -0.39
CA VAL A 152 -11.15 3.87 -1.59
C VAL A 152 -10.79 2.77 -2.57
N LEU A 153 -10.14 1.69 -2.12
CA LEU A 153 -9.77 0.55 -2.98
C LEU A 153 -11.00 -0.04 -3.67
N MET A 154 -12.08 -0.25 -2.93
CA MET A 154 -13.36 -0.71 -3.48
C MET A 154 -13.92 0.24 -4.56
N ARG A 155 -13.90 1.56 -4.34
CA ARG A 155 -14.35 2.56 -5.34
C ARG A 155 -13.49 2.59 -6.60
N LEU A 156 -12.21 2.24 -6.48
CA LEU A 156 -11.29 2.11 -7.61
C LEU A 156 -11.41 0.76 -8.33
N GLY A 157 -12.30 -0.14 -7.87
CA GLY A 157 -12.44 -1.49 -8.40
C GLY A 157 -11.25 -2.39 -8.08
N ILE A 158 -10.45 -2.05 -7.07
CA ILE A 158 -9.29 -2.83 -6.62
C ILE A 158 -9.74 -3.80 -5.54
N GLU A 159 -9.56 -5.08 -5.82
CA GLU A 159 -9.79 -6.14 -4.83
C GLU A 159 -8.61 -6.21 -3.86
N LEU A 160 -8.92 -6.44 -2.58
CA LEU A 160 -7.92 -6.53 -1.53
C LEU A 160 -7.76 -7.98 -1.07
N VAL A 161 -6.52 -8.45 -1.05
CA VAL A 161 -6.08 -9.65 -0.35
C VAL A 161 -5.14 -9.21 0.76
N ASN A 162 -5.44 -9.62 1.98
CA ASN A 162 -4.58 -9.34 3.13
C ASN A 162 -3.69 -10.55 3.38
N TYR A 163 -2.50 -10.34 3.93
CA TYR A 163 -1.72 -11.45 4.47
C TYR A 163 -1.25 -11.18 5.89
N ALA A 164 -1.06 -12.27 6.63
CA ALA A 164 -0.35 -12.29 7.89
C ALA A 164 0.84 -13.24 7.77
N LEU A 165 1.94 -12.91 8.44
CA LEU A 165 3.07 -13.83 8.54
C LEU A 165 2.76 -14.88 9.61
N LYS A 166 2.65 -16.14 9.21
CA LYS A 166 2.55 -17.28 10.13
C LYS A 166 3.87 -18.04 10.11
N GLY A 167 4.75 -17.72 11.07
CA GLY A 167 6.15 -18.12 11.01
C GLY A 167 6.86 -17.44 9.83
N LYS A 168 7.42 -18.23 8.90
CA LYS A 168 8.14 -17.72 7.72
C LYS A 168 7.27 -17.62 6.45
N ASN A 169 6.00 -18.02 6.50
CA ASN A 169 5.14 -18.11 5.33
C ASN A 169 3.97 -17.11 5.41
N PRO A 170 3.74 -16.30 4.37
CA PRO A 170 2.53 -15.50 4.23
C PRO A 170 1.27 -16.37 4.12
N GLU A 171 0.27 -16.09 4.96
CA GLU A 171 -1.08 -16.64 4.86
C GLU A 171 -2.01 -15.61 4.23
N PHE A 172 -2.64 -15.93 3.09
CA PHE A 172 -3.50 -15.00 2.36
C PHE A 172 -4.96 -15.11 2.77
N HIS A 173 -5.52 -14.01 3.24
CA HIS A 173 -6.93 -13.83 3.55
C HIS A 173 -7.66 -13.14 2.38
N GLY A 174 -8.71 -13.79 1.89
CA GLY A 174 -9.52 -13.27 0.78
C GLY A 174 -9.05 -13.70 -0.61
N LEU A 175 -7.96 -14.46 -0.74
CA LEU A 175 -7.46 -14.94 -2.04
C LEU A 175 -8.52 -15.75 -2.81
N ASP A 176 -9.26 -16.65 -2.14
CA ASP A 176 -10.32 -17.43 -2.80
C ASP A 176 -11.50 -16.57 -3.26
N ARG A 177 -11.74 -15.43 -2.61
CA ARG A 177 -12.79 -14.50 -3.06
C ARG A 177 -12.38 -13.84 -4.38
N VAL A 178 -11.15 -13.34 -4.48
CA VAL A 178 -10.70 -12.59 -5.67
C VAL A 178 -10.47 -13.49 -6.89
N LEU A 179 -10.24 -14.78 -6.65
CA LEU A 179 -10.10 -15.79 -7.70
C LEU A 179 -11.43 -16.30 -8.24
N ARG A 180 -12.52 -16.16 -7.48
CA ARG A 180 -13.87 -16.55 -7.92
C ARG A 180 -14.36 -15.62 -9.03
N ARG A 181 -15.25 -16.14 -9.87
CA ARG A 181 -15.98 -15.39 -10.90
C ARG A 181 -17.34 -15.04 -10.36
#